data_AF-A0A940D6A6-F1
#
_entry.id   AF-A0A940D6A6-F1
#
_cell.length_a   1.000
_cell.length_b   1.000
_cell.length_c   1.000
_cell.angle_alpha   90.00
_cell.angle_beta   90.00
_cell.angle_gamma   90.00
#
_symmetry.space_group_name_H-M   'P 1'
#
loop_
_entity.id
_entity.type
_entity.pdbx_description
1 polymer ?
#
loop_
_entity_poly.entity_id
_entity_poly.type
_entity_poly.pdbx_seq_one_letter_code
_entity_poly.pdbx_strand_id
1 'polypeptide(L)'
;MKNILIIISLMSLAISTCTHKEDTSKKVSNMEIIVVNLNTDEYDVYIGRGIKKQTNMLTEGIKPGEEGWLGNPHPIGYCQICSTTHTREECIEKFKEDFYKKLDRDPEFRKAVLALKGKRLGCYCKPKPCHGDVIKAWVDSQ
;
A
#
# COMPACT_ATOMS: atom_id res chain seq x y z
N MET A 1 -20.84 -77.84 18.57
CA MET A 1 -21.34 -76.44 18.61
C MET A 1 -20.51 -75.60 17.64
N LYS A 2 -21.21 -74.88 16.75
CA LYS A 2 -20.75 -73.88 15.75
C LYS A 2 -19.98 -74.46 14.55
N ASN A 3 -20.63 -74.76 13.42
CA ASN A 3 -21.31 -73.92 12.41
C ASN A 3 -20.38 -72.93 11.67
N ILE A 4 -20.42 -73.05 10.33
CA ILE A 4 -20.43 -72.01 9.27
C ILE A 4 -19.23 -71.98 8.31
N LEU A 5 -19.48 -72.62 7.16
CA LEU A 5 -19.04 -72.31 5.80
C LEU A 5 -19.17 -70.81 5.49
N ILE A 6 -18.27 -70.20 4.71
CA ILE A 6 -18.65 -69.17 3.70
C ILE A 6 -17.45 -68.85 2.79
N ILE A 7 -17.70 -69.02 1.50
CA ILE A 7 -16.93 -68.61 0.33
C ILE A 7 -17.37 -67.19 -0.03
N ILE A 8 -16.47 -66.19 -0.10
CA ILE A 8 -16.73 -64.86 -0.71
C ILE A 8 -15.40 -64.39 -1.31
N SER A 9 -15.22 -64.54 -2.61
CA SER A 9 -15.50 -63.55 -3.67
C SER A 9 -14.50 -62.39 -3.70
N LEU A 10 -13.60 -62.46 -4.69
CA LEU A 10 -12.74 -61.38 -5.15
C LEU A 10 -13.61 -60.20 -5.61
N MET A 11 -13.73 -59.19 -4.76
CA MET A 11 -14.30 -57.89 -5.13
C MET A 11 -13.15 -56.97 -5.55
N SER A 12 -13.04 -56.74 -6.84
CA SER A 12 -12.24 -55.66 -7.43
C SER A 12 -12.76 -54.32 -6.92
N LEU A 13 -12.03 -53.67 -6.01
CA LEU A 13 -12.23 -52.26 -5.74
C LEU A 13 -11.44 -51.46 -6.77
N ALA A 14 -12.14 -50.98 -7.80
CA ALA A 14 -11.67 -49.88 -8.61
C ALA A 14 -11.45 -48.66 -7.70
N ILE A 15 -10.19 -48.31 -7.48
CA ILE A 15 -9.82 -47.07 -6.79
C ILE A 15 -10.20 -45.94 -7.76
N SER A 16 -11.38 -45.37 -7.56
CA SER A 16 -11.76 -44.10 -8.19
C SER A 16 -10.86 -43.04 -7.57
N THR A 17 -9.76 -42.70 -8.27
CA THR A 17 -8.96 -41.54 -7.90
C THR A 17 -9.79 -40.30 -8.21
N CYS A 18 -10.46 -39.77 -7.18
CA CYS A 18 -11.01 -38.42 -7.23
C CYS A 18 -9.84 -37.47 -7.49
N THR A 19 -9.68 -37.07 -8.75
CA THR A 19 -8.82 -35.96 -9.12
C THR A 19 -9.50 -34.70 -8.64
N HIS A 20 -9.14 -34.26 -7.44
CA HIS A 20 -9.37 -32.87 -7.06
C HIS A 20 -8.52 -32.02 -8.00
N LYS A 21 -9.13 -31.56 -9.10
CA LYS A 21 -8.69 -30.34 -9.76
C LYS A 21 -8.95 -29.23 -8.75
N GLU A 22 -7.94 -28.91 -7.96
CA GLU A 22 -7.89 -27.60 -7.33
C GLU A 22 -7.89 -26.58 -8.47
N ASP A 23 -9.04 -25.93 -8.64
CA ASP A 23 -9.17 -24.78 -9.52
C ASP A 23 -8.30 -23.67 -8.94
N THR A 24 -7.08 -23.54 -9.48
CA THR A 24 -6.10 -22.52 -9.11
C THR A 24 -6.44 -21.13 -9.66
N SER A 25 -7.72 -20.85 -9.94
CA SER A 25 -8.20 -19.49 -10.21
C SER A 25 -8.41 -18.69 -8.90
N LYS A 26 -7.42 -18.66 -8.00
CA LYS A 26 -7.32 -17.53 -7.07
C LYS A 26 -6.76 -16.36 -7.87
N LYS A 27 -7.67 -15.48 -8.30
CA LYS A 27 -7.36 -14.17 -8.86
C LYS A 27 -6.46 -13.44 -7.86
N VAL A 28 -5.16 -13.44 -8.09
CA VAL A 28 -4.21 -12.62 -7.34
C VAL A 28 -4.58 -11.18 -7.67
N SER A 29 -5.42 -10.56 -6.84
CA SER A 29 -5.70 -9.13 -6.96
C SER A 29 -4.37 -8.42 -6.81
N ASN A 30 -3.95 -7.70 -7.85
CA ASN A 30 -2.69 -6.97 -7.85
C ASN A 30 -2.67 -6.05 -6.63
N MET A 31 -1.77 -6.31 -5.67
CA MET A 31 -1.65 -5.57 -4.41
C MET A 31 -0.94 -4.22 -4.62
N GLU A 32 -1.13 -3.64 -5.80
CA GLU A 32 -0.44 -2.46 -6.28
C GLU A 32 -1.10 -1.22 -5.68
N ILE A 33 -0.28 -0.28 -5.22
CA ILE A 33 -0.78 1.03 -4.81
C ILE A 33 -1.25 1.80 -6.03
N ILE A 34 -2.39 2.48 -5.94
CA ILE A 34 -2.84 3.43 -6.97
C ILE A 34 -2.94 4.81 -6.35
N VAL A 35 -2.35 5.82 -7.02
CA VAL A 35 -2.49 7.22 -6.60
C VAL A 35 -3.53 7.89 -7.49
N VAL A 36 -4.59 8.41 -6.87
CA VAL A 36 -5.78 8.93 -7.56
C VAL A 36 -6.02 10.40 -7.21
N ASN A 37 -6.83 11.10 -8.03
CA ASN A 37 -7.23 12.46 -7.71
C ASN A 37 -8.39 12.42 -6.73
N LEU A 38 -8.17 12.94 -5.52
CA LEU A 38 -9.15 12.89 -4.43
C LEU A 38 -10.48 13.62 -4.71
N ASN A 39 -10.52 14.52 -5.71
CA ASN A 39 -11.73 15.25 -6.06
C ASN A 39 -12.60 14.50 -7.08
N THR A 40 -12.03 13.53 -7.80
CA THR A 40 -12.71 12.83 -8.90
C THR A 40 -12.84 11.34 -8.68
N ASP A 41 -11.98 10.77 -7.84
CA ASP A 41 -11.88 9.34 -7.61
C ASP A 41 -12.03 9.03 -6.12
N GLU A 42 -12.60 7.86 -5.84
CA GLU A 42 -12.58 7.31 -4.49
C GLU A 42 -11.15 6.90 -4.08
N TYR A 43 -10.84 7.08 -2.80
CA TYR A 43 -9.55 6.74 -2.21
C TYR A 43 -9.74 6.11 -0.82
N ASP A 44 -8.73 5.37 -0.37
CA ASP A 44 -8.74 4.70 0.93
C ASP A 44 -7.93 5.49 1.97
N VAL A 45 -6.87 6.18 1.53
CA VAL A 45 -5.97 6.95 2.40
C VAL A 45 -5.72 8.32 1.80
N TYR A 46 -6.07 9.39 2.53
CA TYR A 46 -5.68 10.75 2.17
C TYR A 46 -4.19 10.96 2.49
N ILE A 47 -3.42 11.44 1.51
CA ILE A 47 -1.97 11.62 1.65
C ILE A 47 -1.52 13.09 1.56
N GLY A 48 -2.45 14.04 1.54
CA GLY A 48 -2.10 15.47 1.52
C GLY A 48 -1.67 15.99 2.89
N ARG A 49 -1.40 17.30 2.97
CA ARG A 49 -1.20 18.00 4.24
C ARG A 49 -2.51 18.06 5.02
N GLY A 50 -2.45 17.97 6.34
CA GLY A 50 -3.64 18.00 7.19
C GLY A 50 -4.02 19.41 7.66
N ILE A 51 -4.43 19.54 8.93
CA ILE A 51 -5.08 20.73 9.52
C ILE A 51 -4.49 22.05 8.99
N LYS A 52 -5.34 22.83 8.31
CA LYS A 52 -5.00 24.14 7.71
C LYS A 52 -3.75 24.11 6.80
N LYS A 53 -3.45 22.98 6.18
CA LYS A 53 -2.24 22.73 5.38
C LYS A 53 -0.93 22.84 6.17
N GLN A 54 -0.96 22.68 7.49
CA GLN A 54 0.22 22.80 8.34
C GLN A 54 0.83 21.44 8.70
N THR A 55 0.00 20.44 8.99
CA THR A 55 0.50 19.10 9.35
C THR A 55 1.01 18.34 8.13
N ASN A 56 2.17 17.71 8.28
CA ASN A 56 2.88 16.98 7.24
C ASN A 56 3.73 15.86 7.89
N MET A 57 4.43 15.03 7.10
CA MET A 57 5.18 13.89 7.62
C MET A 57 6.33 14.24 8.58
N LEU A 58 6.77 15.50 8.61
CA LEU A 58 7.80 16.03 9.51
C LEU A 58 7.24 16.73 10.74
N THR A 59 5.92 16.85 10.87
CA THR A 59 5.29 17.39 12.09
C THR A 59 5.68 16.54 13.29
N GLU A 60 6.18 17.18 14.35
CA GLU A 60 6.55 16.49 15.58
C GLU A 60 5.34 15.83 16.23
N GLY A 61 5.49 14.57 16.66
CA GLY A 61 4.44 13.81 17.33
C GLY A 61 3.32 13.27 16.42
N ILE A 62 3.32 13.57 15.11
CA ILE A 62 2.31 13.03 14.19
C ILE A 62 2.46 11.51 14.07
N LYS A 63 1.34 10.79 14.21
CA LYS A 63 1.30 9.32 14.15
C LYS A 63 0.80 8.85 12.78
N PRO A 64 1.23 7.66 12.32
CA PRO A 64 0.67 7.08 11.11
C PRO A 64 -0.86 6.95 11.19
N GLY A 65 -1.55 7.37 10.13
CA GLY A 65 -3.00 7.41 10.05
C GLY A 65 -3.62 8.76 10.42
N GLU A 66 -2.89 9.65 11.12
CA GLU A 66 -3.37 11.00 11.42
C GLU A 66 -3.31 11.92 10.22
N GLU A 67 -4.23 12.87 10.10
CA GLU A 67 -4.30 13.77 8.94
C GLU A 67 -2.98 14.54 8.73
N GLY A 68 -2.35 14.32 7.57
CA GLY A 68 -1.05 14.92 7.24
C GLY A 68 0.16 14.02 7.43
N TRP A 69 0.03 12.81 7.98
CA TRP A 69 1.18 11.94 8.26
C TRP A 69 2.02 11.54 7.02
N LEU A 70 1.45 11.68 5.81
CA LEU A 70 2.11 11.50 4.50
C LEU A 70 2.17 12.79 3.67
N GLY A 71 1.73 13.92 4.23
CA GLY A 71 1.69 15.20 3.52
C GLY A 71 3.09 15.68 3.16
N ASN A 72 3.25 16.21 1.95
CA ASN A 72 4.51 16.81 1.53
C ASN A 72 4.78 18.13 2.28
N PRO A 73 5.87 18.24 3.08
CA PRO A 73 6.26 19.47 3.77
C PRO A 73 6.69 20.59 2.82
N HIS A 74 7.07 20.26 1.59
CA HIS A 74 7.60 21.20 0.59
C HIS A 74 6.48 21.63 -0.38
N PRO A 75 5.99 22.87 -0.30
CA PRO A 75 4.97 23.37 -1.22
C PRO A 75 5.58 23.83 -2.55
N ILE A 76 4.80 23.74 -3.63
CA ILE A 76 5.12 24.43 -4.89
C ILE A 76 5.06 25.94 -4.62
N GLY A 77 6.10 26.65 -5.05
CA GLY A 77 6.31 28.05 -4.66
C GLY A 77 7.30 28.15 -3.49
N TYR A 78 7.18 29.22 -2.70
CA TYR A 78 8.10 29.50 -1.60
C TYR A 78 7.95 28.47 -0.47
N CYS A 79 9.04 27.78 -0.15
CA CYS A 79 9.14 26.82 0.95
C CYS A 79 9.86 27.46 2.14
N GLN A 80 9.15 27.58 3.27
CA GLN A 80 9.71 28.13 4.50
C GLN A 80 10.80 27.23 5.11
N ILE A 81 10.69 25.91 4.93
CA ILE A 81 11.66 24.94 5.46
C ILE A 81 13.00 25.06 4.74
N CYS A 82 12.98 25.23 3.42
CA CYS A 82 14.18 25.33 2.59
C CYS A 82 14.64 26.77 2.34
N SER A 83 13.83 27.77 2.72
CA SER A 83 14.06 29.20 2.44
C SER A 83 14.30 29.51 0.96
N THR A 84 13.61 28.78 0.06
CA THR A 84 13.73 28.95 -1.39
C THR A 84 12.40 28.61 -2.10
N THR A 85 12.29 28.94 -3.37
CA THR A 85 11.12 28.62 -4.21
C THR A 85 11.35 27.31 -4.96
N HIS A 86 10.37 26.41 -4.90
CA HIS A 86 10.42 25.13 -5.59
C HIS A 86 9.42 25.07 -6.76
N THR A 87 9.89 24.51 -7.87
CA THR A 87 9.08 23.86 -8.91
C THR A 87 8.40 22.59 -8.37
N ARG A 88 7.52 21.97 -9.16
CA ARG A 88 6.86 20.71 -8.77
C ARG A 88 7.87 19.59 -8.59
N GLU A 89 8.82 19.52 -9.51
CA GLU A 89 9.86 18.50 -9.57
C GLU A 89 10.76 18.61 -8.33
N GLU A 90 11.19 19.83 -7.98
CA GLU A 90 11.97 20.08 -6.76
C GLU A 90 11.19 19.77 -5.48
N CYS A 91 9.89 20.07 -5.41
CA CYS A 91 9.06 19.70 -4.26
C CYS A 91 8.96 18.18 -4.06
N ILE A 92 8.88 17.44 -5.17
CA ILE A 92 8.78 15.96 -5.15
C ILE A 92 10.13 15.36 -4.76
N GLU A 93 11.24 15.92 -5.26
CA GLU A 93 12.58 15.44 -4.89
C GLU A 93 12.87 15.71 -3.41
N LYS A 94 12.52 16.91 -2.90
CA LYS A 94 12.67 17.21 -1.46
C LYS A 94 11.79 16.33 -0.59
N PHE A 95 10.57 16.04 -1.02
CA PHE A 95 9.74 15.04 -0.34
C PHE A 95 10.43 13.68 -0.30
N LYS A 96 10.97 13.21 -1.43
CA LYS A 96 11.65 11.92 -1.53
C LYS A 96 12.84 11.84 -0.60
N GLU A 97 13.70 12.85 -0.56
CA GLU A 97 14.83 12.91 0.38
C GLU A 97 14.37 12.71 1.84
N ASP A 98 13.37 13.47 2.29
CA ASP A 98 12.89 13.42 3.67
C ASP A 98 12.10 12.14 3.98
N PHE A 99 11.36 11.62 3.00
CA PHE A 99 10.58 10.39 3.11
C PHE A 99 11.51 9.19 3.34
N TYR A 100 12.57 9.06 2.54
CA TYR A 100 13.54 7.96 2.68
C TYR A 100 14.30 8.06 4.00
N LYS A 101 14.76 9.26 4.39
CA LYS A 101 15.36 9.47 5.72
C LYS A 101 14.41 9.07 6.85
N LYS A 102 13.10 9.36 6.73
CA LYS A 102 12.11 8.98 7.73
C LYS A 102 11.89 7.47 7.76
N LEU A 103 11.82 6.80 6.61
CA LEU A 103 11.72 5.34 6.51
C LEU A 103 12.90 4.62 7.18
N ASP A 104 14.12 5.18 7.09
CA ASP A 104 15.31 4.58 7.68
C ASP A 104 15.37 4.76 9.21
N ARG A 105 14.91 5.91 9.72
CA ARG A 105 15.03 6.25 11.16
C ARG A 105 13.82 5.86 12.01
N ASP A 106 12.67 5.61 11.40
CA ASP A 106 11.39 5.42 12.09
C ASP A 106 10.72 4.09 11.65
N PRO A 107 10.98 2.99 12.38
CA PRO A 107 10.44 1.67 12.05
C PRO A 107 8.90 1.61 12.06
N GLU A 108 8.24 2.40 12.91
CA GLU A 108 6.78 2.44 12.97
C GLU A 108 6.20 3.16 11.74
N PHE A 109 6.83 4.26 11.32
CA PHE A 109 6.50 4.90 10.04
C PHE A 109 6.72 3.94 8.88
N ARG A 110 7.87 3.25 8.81
CA ARG A 110 8.17 2.26 7.76
C ARG A 110 7.10 1.16 7.69
N LYS A 111 6.74 0.58 8.83
CA LYS A 111 5.69 -0.44 8.93
C LYS A 111 4.33 0.08 8.45
N ALA A 112 3.97 1.31 8.84
CA ALA A 112 2.71 1.91 8.40
C ALA A 112 2.69 2.21 6.89
N VAL A 113 3.80 2.65 6.31
CA VAL A 113 3.92 2.84 4.86
C VAL A 113 3.79 1.51 4.11
N LEU A 114 4.42 0.42 4.60
CA LEU A 114 4.24 -0.92 4.01
C LEU A 114 2.78 -1.40 4.05
N ALA A 115 2.02 -1.02 5.08
CA ALA A 115 0.60 -1.34 5.20
C ALA A 115 -0.29 -0.64 4.17
N LEU A 116 0.27 0.28 3.36
CA LEU A 116 -0.44 0.90 2.24
C LEU A 116 -0.56 -0.01 1.01
N LYS A 117 0.09 -1.19 0.98
CA LYS A 117 -0.02 -2.15 -0.14
C LYS A 117 -1.49 -2.40 -0.51
N GLY A 118 -1.81 -2.29 -1.80
CA GLY A 118 -3.16 -2.45 -2.33
C GLY A 118 -4.15 -1.33 -2.01
N LYS A 119 -3.71 -0.20 -1.42
CA LYS A 119 -4.57 0.96 -1.14
C LYS A 119 -4.56 1.99 -2.26
N ARG A 120 -5.68 2.70 -2.39
CA ARG A 120 -5.81 3.93 -3.20
C ARG A 120 -5.42 5.14 -2.36
N LEU A 121 -4.40 5.86 -2.79
CA LEU A 121 -3.89 7.07 -2.14
C LEU A 121 -4.48 8.32 -2.81
N GLY A 122 -5.25 9.10 -2.05
CA GLY A 122 -5.90 10.32 -2.54
C GLY A 122 -4.96 11.53 -2.49
N CYS A 123 -4.65 12.11 -3.66
CA CYS A 123 -3.87 13.33 -3.78
C CYS A 123 -4.46 14.28 -4.82
N TYR A 124 -4.70 15.54 -4.47
CA TYR A 124 -5.29 16.53 -5.38
C TYR A 124 -4.39 16.86 -6.60
N CYS A 125 -3.11 16.50 -6.54
CA CYS A 125 -2.14 16.80 -7.61
C CYS A 125 -2.35 15.96 -8.87
N LYS A 126 -2.92 14.75 -8.75
CA LYS A 126 -3.18 13.89 -9.91
C LYS A 126 -4.10 14.61 -10.90
N PRO A 127 -3.88 14.48 -12.23
CA PRO A 127 -3.00 13.51 -12.90
C PRO A 127 -1.52 13.94 -13.02
N LYS A 128 -1.13 15.13 -12.55
CA LYS A 128 0.27 15.56 -12.60
C LYS A 128 1.13 14.73 -11.64
N PRO A 129 2.45 14.63 -11.85
CA PRO A 129 3.36 14.02 -10.89
C PRO A 129 3.15 14.59 -9.48
N CYS A 130 3.20 13.72 -8.48
CA CYS A 130 2.95 14.10 -7.08
C CYS A 130 3.81 13.29 -6.11
N HIS A 131 3.83 13.70 -4.85
CA HIS A 131 4.58 12.99 -3.81
C HIS A 131 4.05 11.57 -3.55
N GLY A 132 2.77 11.31 -3.84
CA GLY A 132 2.19 9.98 -3.80
C GLY A 132 2.88 9.00 -4.75
N ASP A 133 3.45 9.47 -5.85
CA ASP A 133 4.19 8.62 -6.79
C ASP A 133 5.48 8.08 -6.17
N VAL A 134 6.11 8.85 -5.27
CA VAL A 134 7.29 8.42 -4.51
C VAL A 134 6.91 7.34 -3.50
N ILE A 135 5.78 7.52 -2.79
CA ILE A 135 5.27 6.53 -1.84
C ILE A 135 4.96 5.21 -2.56
N LYS A 136 4.20 5.29 -3.66
CA LYS A 136 3.89 4.14 -4.52
C LYS A 136 5.16 3.42 -4.98
N ALA A 137 6.10 4.15 -5.58
CA ALA A 137 7.33 3.56 -6.09
C ALA A 137 8.14 2.85 -5.00
N TRP A 138 8.22 3.43 -3.81
CA TRP A 138 8.89 2.78 -2.69
C TRP A 138 8.16 1.52 -2.23
N VAL A 139 6.83 1.56 -2.04
CA VAL A 139 6.06 0.39 -1.57
C VAL A 139 6.06 -0.75 -2.59
N ASP A 140 5.93 -0.43 -3.87
CA ASP A 140 5.95 -1.41 -4.96
C ASP A 140 7.33 -2.08 -5.11
N SER A 141 8.41 -1.44 -4.62
CA SER A 141 9.74 -2.02 -4.61
C SER A 141 10.05 -2.89 -3.39
N GLN A 142 9.09 -3.13 -2.49
CA GLN A 142 9.28 -3.91 -1.24
C GLN A 142 8.81 -5.35 -1.36
#